data_AF-A0A0Q5WJA7-F1
#
_entry.id   AF-A0A0Q5WJA7-F1
#
_cell.length_a   1.000
_cell.length_b   1.000
_cell.length_c   1.000
_cell.angle_alpha   90.00
_cell.angle_beta   90.00
_cell.angle_gamma   90.00
#
_symmetry.space_group_name_H-M   'P 1'
#
loop_
_entity.id
_entity.type
_entity.pdbx_description
1 polymer ?
#
loop_
_entity_poly.entity_id
_entity_poly.type
_entity_poly.pdbx_seq_one_letter_code
_entity_poly.pdbx_strand_id
1 'polypeptide(L)'
;MRRHAGALYTAALVATLVNTVPDVLRQVLVWDVPGRGAALAVDVVGVLTATVAQLWVTGVAVRVLGVGGGSRWSGALVRGTRAGWDAVRRAPGTVLAGVLAGGAVSALLTVPASVAALGVGRVLGPLEAPSVGAFSVAAVSDVAASAVTLPFLAVVLVLAAGRGPASAVGAPGDRGRAPA
;
A
#
# COMPACT_ATOMS: atom_id res chain seq x y z
N MET A 1 17.33 4.99 -6.28
CA MET A 1 15.95 4.46 -6.36
C MET A 1 15.62 3.77 -7.67
N ARG A 2 15.95 4.32 -8.86
CA ARG A 2 15.60 3.71 -10.16
C ARG A 2 15.95 2.22 -10.33
N ARG A 3 17.13 1.80 -9.88
CA ARG A 3 17.58 0.39 -9.93
C ARG A 3 16.73 -0.60 -9.11
N HIS A 4 15.94 -0.10 -8.15
CA HIS A 4 15.12 -0.91 -7.23
C HIS A 4 13.62 -0.75 -7.47
N ALA A 5 13.23 0.22 -8.31
CA ALA A 5 11.83 0.51 -8.61
C ALA A 5 11.13 -0.69 -9.26
N GLY A 6 11.78 -1.36 -10.22
CA GLY A 6 11.22 -2.53 -10.90
C GLY A 6 10.82 -3.63 -9.91
N ALA A 7 11.72 -4.01 -9.00
CA ALA A 7 11.43 -5.04 -7.99
C ALA A 7 10.27 -4.67 -7.05
N LEU A 8 10.16 -3.39 -6.67
CA LEU A 8 9.06 -2.89 -5.83
C LEU A 8 7.73 -2.89 -6.58
N TYR A 9 7.72 -2.44 -7.83
CA TYR A 9 6.52 -2.46 -8.68
C TYR A 9 6.09 -3.89 -9.01
N THR A 10 7.02 -4.81 -9.28
CA THR A 10 6.69 -6.23 -9.49
C THR A 10 6.12 -6.86 -8.21
N ALA A 11 6.72 -6.58 -7.05
CA ALA A 11 6.20 -7.07 -5.77
C ALA A 11 4.80 -6.52 -5.48
N ALA A 12 4.58 -5.23 -5.72
CA ALA A 12 3.25 -4.63 -5.59
C ALA A 12 2.25 -5.21 -6.59
N LEU A 13 2.63 -5.39 -7.86
CA LEU A 13 1.77 -6.00 -8.87
C LEU A 13 1.37 -7.42 -8.48
N VAL A 14 2.32 -8.24 -8.01
CA VAL A 14 2.04 -9.60 -7.52
C VAL A 14 1.09 -9.54 -6.31
N ALA A 15 1.36 -8.66 -5.35
CA ALA A 15 0.53 -8.51 -4.17
C ALA A 15 -0.89 -8.05 -4.52
N THR A 16 -1.03 -7.08 -5.43
CA THR A 16 -2.31 -6.60 -5.94
C THR A 16 -3.06 -7.74 -6.64
N LEU A 17 -2.45 -8.43 -7.60
CA LEU A 17 -3.10 -9.51 -8.36
C LEU A 17 -3.56 -10.66 -7.48
N VAL A 18 -2.74 -11.05 -6.49
CA VAL A 18 -3.11 -12.09 -5.50
C VAL A 18 -4.29 -11.62 -4.64
N ASN A 19 -4.42 -10.32 -4.39
CA ASN A 19 -5.48 -9.77 -3.55
C ASN A 19 -6.78 -9.47 -4.34
N THR A 20 -6.69 -9.20 -5.64
CA THR A 20 -7.85 -8.94 -6.51
C THR A 20 -8.75 -10.16 -6.68
N VAL A 21 -8.16 -11.36 -6.76
CA VAL A 21 -8.93 -12.61 -6.96
C VAL A 21 -9.88 -12.89 -5.77
N PRO A 22 -9.42 -12.87 -4.50
CA PRO A 22 -10.30 -12.96 -3.34
C PRO A 22 -11.36 -11.86 -3.26
N ASP A 23 -11.02 -10.62 -3.66
CA ASP A 23 -11.96 -9.49 -3.56
C ASP A 23 -13.13 -9.62 -4.53
N VAL A 24 -12.84 -9.98 -5.78
CA VAL A 24 -13.88 -10.25 -6.78
C VAL A 24 -14.72 -11.46 -6.35
N LEU A 25 -14.10 -12.53 -5.85
CA LEU A 25 -14.83 -13.70 -5.33
C LEU A 25 -15.73 -13.36 -4.14
N ARG A 26 -15.28 -12.53 -3.20
CA ARG A 26 -16.08 -12.10 -2.04
C ARG A 26 -17.24 -11.20 -2.43
N GLN A 27 -17.04 -10.28 -3.37
CA GLN A 27 -18.11 -9.41 -3.86
C GLN A 27 -19.16 -10.21 -4.64
N VAL A 28 -18.75 -11.23 -5.39
CA VAL A 28 -19.66 -12.16 -6.09
C VAL A 28 -20.42 -13.05 -5.10
N LEU A 29 -19.77 -13.56 -4.04
CA LEU A 29 -20.40 -14.45 -3.05
C LEU A 29 -21.45 -13.76 -2.16
N VAL A 30 -21.38 -12.44 -1.98
CA VAL A 30 -22.34 -11.65 -1.18
C VAL A 30 -23.36 -10.90 -2.04
N TRP A 31 -23.21 -10.97 -3.37
CA TRP A 31 -24.07 -10.27 -4.33
C TRP A 31 -25.57 -10.51 -4.10
N ASP A 32 -25.96 -11.72 -3.70
CA ASP A 32 -27.35 -12.12 -3.50
C ASP A 32 -27.81 -12.12 -2.02
N VAL A 33 -26.96 -11.74 -1.06
CA VAL A 33 -27.30 -11.76 0.37
C VAL A 33 -27.37 -10.33 0.93
N PRO A 34 -28.57 -9.73 1.08
CA PRO A 34 -28.77 -8.32 1.42
C PRO A 34 -28.47 -7.98 2.91
N GLY A 35 -27.67 -8.78 3.59
CA GLY A 35 -27.33 -8.61 5.00
C GLY A 35 -26.18 -7.64 5.20
N ARG A 36 -26.41 -6.52 5.92
CA ARG A 36 -25.35 -5.57 6.33
C ARG A 36 -24.15 -6.25 7.00
N GLY A 37 -24.37 -7.35 7.72
CA GLY A 37 -23.29 -8.13 8.36
C GLY A 37 -22.40 -8.89 7.38
N ALA A 38 -22.93 -9.39 6.26
CA ALA A 38 -22.15 -10.05 5.22
C ALA A 38 -21.29 -9.04 4.45
N ALA A 39 -21.87 -7.86 4.15
CA ALA A 39 -21.13 -6.74 3.56
C ALA A 39 -19.98 -6.27 4.47
N LEU A 40 -20.23 -6.10 5.77
CA LEU A 40 -19.19 -5.75 6.76
C LEU A 40 -18.10 -6.83 6.86
N ALA A 41 -18.47 -8.11 6.84
CA ALA A 41 -17.49 -9.20 6.89
C ALA A 41 -16.59 -9.21 5.65
N VAL A 42 -17.16 -8.99 4.45
CA VAL A 42 -16.39 -8.87 3.21
C VAL A 42 -15.43 -7.68 3.28
N ASP A 43 -15.89 -6.53 3.77
CA ASP A 43 -15.07 -5.33 3.93
C ASP A 43 -13.91 -5.56 4.90
N VAL A 44 -14.18 -6.14 6.07
CA VAL A 44 -13.14 -6.48 7.07
C VAL A 44 -12.10 -7.44 6.47
N VAL A 45 -12.54 -8.48 5.75
CA VAL A 45 -11.60 -9.42 5.13
C VAL A 45 -10.79 -8.73 4.02
N GLY A 46 -11.39 -7.83 3.24
CA GLY A 46 -10.70 -7.00 2.25
C GLY A 46 -9.61 -6.13 2.87
N VAL A 47 -9.94 -5.42 3.96
CA VAL A 47 -8.98 -4.60 4.71
C VAL A 47 -7.85 -5.45 5.27
N LEU A 48 -8.15 -6.64 5.83
CA LEU A 48 -7.13 -7.54 6.37
C LEU A 48 -6.19 -8.04 5.28
N THR A 49 -6.71 -8.47 4.13
CA THR A 49 -5.85 -8.98 3.06
C THR A 49 -5.04 -7.86 2.39
N ALA A 50 -5.61 -6.66 2.23
CA ALA A 50 -4.87 -5.47 1.80
C ALA A 50 -3.75 -5.09 2.79
N THR A 51 -4.00 -5.19 4.09
CA THR A 51 -3.00 -4.93 5.13
C THR A 51 -1.85 -5.94 5.05
N VAL A 52 -2.16 -7.23 4.91
CA VAL A 52 -1.14 -8.29 4.75
C VAL A 52 -0.30 -8.05 3.49
N ALA A 53 -0.94 -7.70 2.36
CA ALA A 53 -0.27 -7.35 1.12
C ALA A 53 0.68 -6.16 1.31
N GLN A 54 0.20 -5.07 1.92
CA GLN A 54 1.00 -3.88 2.20
C GLN A 54 2.22 -4.19 3.08
N LEU A 55 2.04 -4.98 4.14
CA LEU A 55 3.13 -5.39 5.02
C LEU A 55 4.13 -6.28 4.28
N TRP A 56 3.66 -7.21 3.45
CA TRP A 56 4.55 -8.04 2.65
C TRP A 56 5.40 -7.21 1.68
N VAL A 57 4.79 -6.29 0.94
CA VAL A 57 5.49 -5.35 0.03
C VAL A 57 6.48 -4.48 0.80
N THR A 58 6.10 -3.99 1.98
CA THR A 58 6.98 -3.22 2.87
C THR A 58 8.19 -4.07 3.28
N GLY A 59 8.00 -5.34 3.61
CA GLY A 59 9.08 -6.26 3.94
C GLY A 59 10.01 -6.63 2.77
N VAL A 60 9.51 -6.61 1.54
CA VAL A 60 10.31 -6.66 0.32
C VAL A 60 11.11 -5.37 0.17
N ALA A 61 10.49 -4.21 0.40
CA ALA A 61 11.15 -2.92 0.32
C ALA A 61 12.29 -2.77 1.33
N VAL A 62 12.10 -3.20 2.58
CA VAL A 62 13.15 -3.29 3.60
C VAL A 62 14.37 -4.06 3.05
N ARG A 63 14.15 -5.23 2.43
CA ARG A 63 15.23 -6.07 1.89
C ARG A 63 15.91 -5.44 0.68
N VAL A 64 15.14 -4.93 -0.28
CA VAL A 64 15.66 -4.36 -1.54
C VAL A 64 16.41 -3.05 -1.29
N LEU A 65 15.94 -2.24 -0.34
CA LEU A 65 16.58 -0.98 0.04
C LEU A 65 17.72 -1.15 1.04
N GLY A 66 17.92 -2.35 1.59
CA GLY A 66 18.99 -2.65 2.54
C GLY A 66 18.84 -1.93 3.88
N VAL A 67 17.62 -1.57 4.26
CA VAL A 67 17.34 -0.80 5.48
C VAL A 67 17.11 -1.77 6.63
N GLY A 68 17.97 -1.71 7.66
CA GLY A 68 17.91 -2.60 8.82
C GLY A 68 18.79 -3.85 8.67
N GLY A 69 19.77 -3.99 9.56
CA GLY A 69 20.74 -5.10 9.60
C GLY A 69 20.18 -6.44 10.09
N GLY A 70 18.95 -6.78 9.72
CA GLY A 70 18.24 -7.97 10.19
C GLY A 70 18.56 -9.23 9.37
N SER A 71 18.58 -10.37 10.07
CA SER A 71 18.82 -11.72 9.54
C SER A 71 18.14 -11.99 8.19
N ARG A 72 18.92 -12.56 7.24
CA ARG A 72 18.47 -13.00 5.90
C ARG A 72 17.31 -14.00 5.93
N TRP A 73 17.05 -14.60 7.09
CA TRP A 73 16.10 -15.67 7.32
C TRP A 73 14.69 -15.22 7.73
N SER A 74 14.49 -13.95 8.08
CA SER A 74 13.14 -13.47 8.40
C SER A 74 12.28 -13.39 7.13
N GLY A 75 11.03 -13.84 7.17
CA GLY A 75 10.09 -13.68 6.06
C GLY A 75 9.78 -12.21 5.75
N ALA A 76 9.27 -11.92 4.54
CA ALA A 76 8.89 -10.56 4.16
C ALA A 76 7.86 -9.95 5.13
N LEU A 77 6.80 -10.70 5.49
CA LEU A 77 5.80 -10.23 6.45
C LEU A 77 6.41 -9.79 7.78
N VAL A 78 7.29 -10.61 8.39
CA VAL A 78 7.92 -10.27 9.68
C VAL A 78 8.72 -8.97 9.58
N ARG A 79 9.49 -8.78 8.50
CA ARG A 79 10.23 -7.52 8.27
C ARG A 79 9.28 -6.34 8.09
N GLY A 80 8.23 -6.53 7.30
CA GLY A 80 7.23 -5.52 7.02
C GLY A 80 6.46 -5.08 8.26
N THR A 81 5.98 -6.03 9.07
CA THR A 81 5.29 -5.76 10.33
C THR A 81 6.16 -5.00 11.30
N ARG A 82 7.43 -5.39 11.47
CA ARG A 82 8.38 -4.66 12.33
C ARG A 82 8.62 -3.25 11.82
N ALA A 83 8.85 -3.07 10.53
CA ALA A 83 9.05 -1.75 9.93
C ALA A 83 7.80 -0.87 10.05
N GLY A 84 6.61 -1.41 9.78
CA GLY A 84 5.34 -0.69 9.93
C GLY A 84 5.11 -0.26 11.37
N TRP A 85 5.34 -1.15 12.33
CA TRP A 85 5.22 -0.83 13.76
C TRP A 85 6.21 0.25 14.21
N ASP A 86 7.46 0.14 13.79
CA ASP A 86 8.50 1.13 14.07
C ASP A 86 8.16 2.49 13.44
N ALA A 87 7.65 2.52 12.22
CA ALA A 87 7.22 3.74 11.53
C ALA A 87 6.08 4.45 12.27
N VAL A 88 5.05 3.71 12.69
CA VAL A 88 3.92 4.26 13.46
C VAL A 88 4.38 4.81 14.80
N ARG A 89 5.28 4.11 15.50
CA ARG A 89 5.81 4.58 16.79
C ARG A 89 6.72 5.79 16.66
N ARG A 90 7.56 5.85 15.62
CA ARG A 90 8.58 6.89 15.47
C ARG A 90 8.08 8.14 14.74
N ALA A 91 7.20 7.98 13.77
CA ALA A 91 6.74 9.07 12.91
C ALA A 91 5.27 8.90 12.51
N PRO A 92 4.33 8.89 13.47
CA PRO A 92 2.90 8.68 13.19
C PRO A 92 2.33 9.73 12.22
N GLY A 93 2.78 10.99 12.32
CA GLY A 93 2.37 12.05 11.39
C GLY A 93 2.79 11.79 9.94
N THR A 94 4.00 11.26 9.71
CA THR A 94 4.48 10.90 8.38
C THR A 94 3.72 9.71 7.80
N VAL A 95 3.40 8.72 8.64
CA VAL A 95 2.56 7.59 8.24
C VAL A 95 1.17 8.08 7.84
N LEU A 96 0.55 8.93 8.66
CA LEU A 96 -0.76 9.52 8.35
C LEU A 96 -0.72 10.32 7.05
N ALA A 97 0.28 11.19 6.87
CA ALA A 97 0.44 11.97 5.64
C ALA A 97 0.64 11.07 4.42
N GLY A 98 1.42 9.98 4.55
CA GLY A 98 1.60 8.99 3.50
C GLY A 98 0.30 8.25 3.15
N VAL A 99 -0.48 7.86 4.15
CA VAL A 99 -1.80 7.24 3.93
C VAL A 99 -2.76 8.20 3.24
N LEU A 100 -2.82 9.46 3.68
CA LEU A 100 -3.67 10.49 3.07
C LEU A 100 -3.25 10.79 1.62
N ALA A 101 -1.95 10.94 1.37
CA ALA A 101 -1.43 11.18 0.02
C ALA A 101 -1.67 9.97 -0.90
N GLY A 102 -1.43 8.75 -0.41
CA GLY A 102 -1.72 7.52 -1.15
C GLY A 102 -3.22 7.38 -1.44
N GLY A 103 -4.08 7.69 -0.46
CA GLY A 103 -5.52 7.73 -0.62
C GLY A 103 -5.99 8.76 -1.65
N ALA A 104 -5.41 9.96 -1.65
CA ALA A 104 -5.72 10.98 -2.64
C ALA A 104 -5.32 10.56 -4.06
N VAL A 105 -4.12 9.97 -4.23
CA VAL A 105 -3.70 9.42 -5.53
C VAL A 105 -4.60 8.27 -5.98
N SER A 106 -4.96 7.37 -5.06
CA SER A 106 -5.92 6.29 -5.35
C SER A 106 -7.26 6.85 -5.81
N ALA A 107 -7.81 7.84 -5.10
CA ALA A 107 -9.07 8.48 -5.46
C ALA A 107 -8.99 9.18 -6.83
N LEU A 108 -7.88 9.83 -7.16
CA LEU A 108 -7.69 10.44 -8.48
C LEU A 108 -7.67 9.42 -9.62
N LEU A 109 -7.23 8.18 -9.35
CA LEU A 109 -7.22 7.10 -10.33
C LEU A 109 -8.57 6.38 -10.42
N THR A 110 -9.27 6.22 -9.30
CA THR A 110 -10.51 5.43 -9.24
C THR A 110 -11.77 6.25 -9.44
N VAL A 111 -11.86 7.48 -8.92
CA VAL A 111 -13.09 8.31 -8.98
C VAL A 111 -13.46 8.68 -10.42
N PRO A 112 -12.56 9.16 -11.30
CA PRO A 112 -12.93 9.48 -12.67
C PRO A 112 -13.42 8.26 -13.45
N ALA A 113 -12.79 7.10 -13.22
CA ALA A 113 -13.17 5.84 -13.85
C ALA A 113 -14.55 5.38 -13.37
N SER A 114 -14.83 5.47 -12.06
CA SER A 114 -16.14 5.19 -11.48
C SER A 114 -17.22 6.14 -11.99
N VAL A 115 -16.92 7.44 -12.15
CA VAL A 115 -17.84 8.42 -12.74
C VAL A 115 -18.12 8.11 -14.22
N ALA A 116 -17.10 7.76 -14.99
CA ALA A 116 -17.25 7.38 -16.39
C ALA A 116 -18.07 6.07 -16.55
N ALA A 117 -17.92 5.14 -15.62
CA ALA A 117 -18.58 3.84 -15.64
C ALA A 117 -20.04 3.88 -15.15
N LEU A 118 -20.33 4.67 -14.11
CA LEU A 118 -21.63 4.65 -13.41
C LEU A 118 -22.46 5.92 -13.64
N GLY A 119 -21.85 7.02 -14.09
CA GLY A 119 -22.47 8.34 -14.17
C GLY A 119 -22.57 9.04 -12.81
N VAL A 120 -22.45 10.38 -12.80
CA VAL A 120 -22.36 11.22 -11.57
C VAL A 120 -23.51 10.96 -10.59
N GLY A 121 -24.73 10.73 -11.08
CA GLY A 121 -25.92 10.50 -10.25
C GLY A 121 -25.98 9.14 -9.55
N ARG A 122 -25.29 8.12 -10.05
CA ARG A 122 -25.24 6.77 -9.42
C ARG A 122 -24.00 6.56 -8.57
N VAL A 123 -22.98 7.42 -8.68
CA VAL A 123 -21.80 7.40 -7.80
C VAL A 123 -22.15 7.81 -6.35
N LEU A 124 -23.23 8.60 -6.17
CA LEU A 124 -23.71 9.09 -4.87
C LEU A 124 -25.09 8.55 -4.46
N GLY A 125 -25.74 7.74 -5.32
CA GLY A 125 -27.09 7.21 -5.12
C GLY A 125 -27.13 5.69 -4.91
N PRO A 126 -28.29 5.10 -4.57
CA PRO A 126 -28.43 3.65 -4.41
C PRO A 126 -28.06 2.94 -5.71
N LEU A 127 -27.05 2.06 -5.65
CA LEU A 127 -26.62 1.27 -6.79
C LEU A 127 -27.63 0.16 -7.05
N GLU A 128 -28.63 0.41 -7.89
CA GLU A 128 -29.32 -0.69 -8.58
C GLU A 128 -28.27 -1.41 -9.44
N ALA A 129 -28.03 -2.69 -9.11
CA ALA A 129 -27.06 -3.63 -9.70
C ALA A 129 -26.21 -3.05 -10.87
N PRO A 130 -24.96 -2.62 -10.62
CA PRO A 130 -24.11 -2.07 -11.67
C PRO A 130 -23.87 -3.08 -12.79
N SER A 131 -23.77 -2.60 -14.03
CA SER A 131 -23.50 -3.46 -15.19
C SER A 131 -22.11 -4.11 -15.06
N VAL A 132 -21.95 -5.29 -15.66
CA VAL A 132 -20.66 -6.04 -15.68
C VAL A 132 -19.50 -5.18 -16.18
N GLY A 133 -19.76 -4.29 -17.15
CA GLY A 133 -18.77 -3.33 -17.65
C GLY A 133 -18.33 -2.31 -16.59
N ALA A 134 -19.28 -1.75 -15.83
CA ALA A 134 -18.95 -0.79 -14.77
C ALA A 134 -18.18 -1.43 -13.61
N PHE A 135 -18.55 -2.66 -13.25
CA PHE A 135 -17.81 -3.47 -12.28
C PHE A 135 -16.36 -3.74 -12.74
N SER A 136 -16.19 -4.07 -14.03
CA SER A 136 -14.86 -4.36 -14.59
C SER A 136 -13.95 -3.12 -14.58
N VAL A 137 -14.49 -1.96 -14.94
CA VAL A 137 -13.75 -0.68 -14.89
C VAL A 137 -13.35 -0.33 -13.46
N ALA A 138 -14.25 -0.51 -12.49
CA ALA A 138 -13.94 -0.30 -11.08
C ALA A 138 -12.80 -1.23 -10.60
N ALA A 139 -12.88 -2.53 -10.91
CA ALA A 139 -11.86 -3.51 -10.54
C ALA A 139 -10.49 -3.19 -11.17
N VAL A 140 -10.45 -2.83 -12.46
CA VAL A 140 -9.19 -2.48 -13.14
C VAL A 140 -8.59 -1.19 -12.57
N SER A 141 -9.43 -0.20 -12.25
CA SER A 141 -8.98 1.05 -11.67
C SER A 141 -8.41 0.85 -10.27
N ASP A 142 -9.01 -0.03 -9.48
CA ASP A 142 -8.53 -0.39 -8.15
C ASP A 142 -7.20 -1.15 -8.20
N VAL A 143 -7.03 -2.06 -9.16
CA VAL A 143 -5.74 -2.73 -9.44
C VAL A 143 -4.67 -1.70 -9.80
N ALA A 144 -4.99 -0.76 -10.69
CA ALA A 144 -4.07 0.30 -11.10
C ALA A 144 -3.69 1.21 -9.92
N ALA A 145 -4.67 1.63 -9.12
CA ALA A 145 -4.45 2.44 -7.94
C ALA A 145 -3.59 1.72 -6.90
N SER A 146 -3.85 0.45 -6.62
CA SER A 146 -3.07 -0.38 -5.69
C SER A 146 -1.64 -0.59 -6.19
N ALA A 147 -1.44 -0.89 -7.48
CA ALA A 147 -0.11 -1.06 -8.07
C ALA A 147 0.76 0.21 -7.96
N VAL A 148 0.13 1.40 -7.98
CA VAL A 148 0.82 2.70 -7.84
C VAL A 148 1.06 3.06 -6.37
N THR A 149 0.10 2.81 -5.50
CA THR A 149 0.11 3.31 -4.10
C THR A 149 0.81 2.38 -3.12
N LEU A 150 0.77 1.05 -3.32
CA LEU A 150 1.45 0.09 -2.44
C LEU A 150 2.98 0.31 -2.37
N PRO A 151 3.71 0.49 -3.50
CA PRO A 151 5.14 0.80 -3.47
C PRO A 151 5.45 2.12 -2.75
N PHE A 152 4.62 3.14 -2.99
CA PHE A 152 4.78 4.46 -2.36
C PHE A 152 4.68 4.34 -0.84
N LEU A 153 3.61 3.74 -0.33
CA LEU A 153 3.40 3.60 1.10
C LEU A 153 4.46 2.68 1.73
N ALA A 154 4.90 1.64 1.02
CA ALA A 154 5.99 0.77 1.48
C ALA A 154 7.30 1.55 1.66
N VAL A 155 7.64 2.45 0.74
CA VAL A 155 8.80 3.34 0.86
C VAL A 155 8.64 4.32 2.02
N VAL A 156 7.47 4.94 2.18
CA VAL A 156 7.19 5.84 3.31
C VAL A 156 7.41 5.12 4.64
N LEU A 157 6.88 3.91 4.80
CA LEU A 157 7.06 3.12 6.02
C LEU A 157 8.53 2.75 6.25
N VAL A 158 9.27 2.35 5.22
CA VAL A 158 10.70 2.04 5.35
C VAL A 158 11.51 3.27 5.76
N LEU A 159 11.24 4.44 5.18
CA LEU A 159 11.94 5.69 5.50
C LEU A 159 11.57 6.21 6.89
N ALA A 160 10.29 6.11 7.27
CA ALA A 160 9.82 6.48 8.60
C ALA A 160 10.40 5.54 9.69
N ALA A 161 10.58 4.26 9.37
CA ALA A 161 11.19 3.29 10.27
C ALA A 161 12.72 3.46 10.36
N GLY A 162 13.41 3.69 9.25
CA GLY A 162 14.86 3.82 9.18
C GLY A 162 15.30 5.28 9.09
N ARG A 163 15.69 5.88 10.22
CA ARG A 163 16.42 7.16 10.36
C ARG A 163 16.34 8.12 9.17
N GLY A 164 15.57 9.21 9.32
CA GLY A 164 15.58 10.32 8.37
C GLY A 164 16.98 10.94 8.15
N PRO A 165 17.20 11.64 7.02
CA PRO A 165 18.48 12.25 6.65
C PRO A 165 18.81 13.53 7.45
N ALA A 166 18.67 13.50 8.78
CA ALA A 166 18.85 14.67 9.65
C ALA A 166 20.12 14.62 10.53
N SER A 167 21.08 13.74 10.25
CA SER A 167 22.37 13.72 10.98
C SER A 167 23.60 13.84 10.06
N ALA A 168 23.42 14.24 8.80
CA ALA A 168 24.52 14.43 7.84
C ALA A 168 24.81 15.91 7.51
N VAL A 169 24.25 16.86 8.27
CA VAL A 169 24.58 18.29 8.17
C VAL A 169 25.00 18.77 9.55
N GLY A 170 26.31 18.84 9.79
CA GLY A 170 26.89 19.50 10.95
C GLY A 170 27.88 18.68 11.78
N ALA A 171 29.01 18.28 11.19
CA ALA A 171 30.26 18.13 11.94
C ALA A 171 31.46 18.38 11.00
N PRO A 172 31.82 19.64 10.71
CA PRO A 172 33.14 19.95 10.19
C PRO A 172 34.12 19.96 11.36
N GLY A 173 34.91 18.89 11.52
CA GLY A 173 36.02 18.93 12.47
C GLY A 173 36.50 17.57 12.96
N ASP A 174 37.03 16.74 12.08
CA ASP A 174 38.04 15.76 12.53
C ASP A 174 39.02 15.40 11.40
N ARG A 175 39.73 16.40 10.89
CA ARG A 175 40.97 16.20 10.12
C ARG A 175 42.12 16.69 10.99
N GLY A 176 42.63 15.83 11.85
CA GLY A 176 43.69 16.22 12.77
C GLY A 176 44.32 15.09 13.56
N ARG A 177 44.67 13.97 12.93
CA ARG A 177 45.68 13.08 13.49
C ARG A 177 46.51 12.42 12.39
N ALA A 178 47.68 13.00 12.14
CA ALA A 178 48.80 12.29 11.54
C ALA A 178 49.44 11.40 12.64
N PRO A 179 49.89 10.18 12.30
CA PRO A 179 50.64 9.35 13.24
C PRO A 179 52.07 9.88 13.40
N ALA A 180 52.53 9.93 14.64
CA ALA A 180 53.95 9.93 14.99
C ALA A 180 54.30 8.55 15.56
#